data_AF-Q3A278-F1
#
_entry.id   AF-Q3A278-F1
#
_cell.length_a   1.000
_cell.length_b   1.000
_cell.length_c   1.000
_cell.angle_alpha   90.00
_cell.angle_beta   90.00
_cell.angle_gamma   90.00
#
_symmetry.space_group_name_H-M   'P 1'
#
loop_
_entity.id
_entity.type
_entity.pdbx_description
1 polymer ?
#
loop_
_entity_poly.entity_id
_entity_poly.type
_entity_poly.pdbx_seq_one_letter_code
_entity_poly.pdbx_strand_id
1 'polypeptide(L)'
;MRFLFYLFLIFFLCGCASRPLPAFLTPDDQQLFVQGMTDLDLQGDPPAAFASLQQSHPESPWTNQARTVSELLETTHKQQKSIDRLKRAKNFYRRENKVLHRKIDSLEADRQKLKQLLIDLERRGG
;
A
#
# COMPACT_ATOMS: atom_id res chain seq x y z
N MET A 1 8.79 -55.43 2.59
CA MET A 1 8.03 -54.80 1.49
C MET A 1 7.56 -53.36 1.77
N ARG A 2 7.05 -53.02 2.97
CA ARG A 2 6.62 -51.62 3.28
C ARG A 2 7.76 -50.59 3.24
N PHE A 3 8.96 -50.95 3.69
CA PHE A 3 10.12 -50.04 3.73
C PHE A 3 10.62 -49.62 2.33
N LEU A 4 10.56 -50.52 1.35
CA LEU A 4 10.92 -50.23 -0.04
C LEU A 4 9.94 -49.24 -0.70
N PHE A 5 8.66 -49.32 -0.34
CA PHE A 5 7.65 -48.37 -0.80
C PHE A 5 7.90 -46.95 -0.27
N TYR A 6 8.29 -46.80 1.00
CA TYR A 6 8.63 -45.49 1.57
C TYR A 6 9.89 -44.88 0.93
N LEU A 7 10.90 -45.70 0.63
CA LEU A 7 12.11 -45.24 -0.08
C LEU A 7 11.82 -44.73 -1.49
N PHE A 8 10.97 -45.43 -2.24
CA PHE A 8 10.51 -44.98 -3.55
C PHE A 8 9.65 -43.72 -3.49
N LEU A 9 8.80 -43.60 -2.46
CA LEU A 9 7.96 -42.41 -2.27
C LEU A 9 8.80 -41.16 -1.97
N ILE A 10 9.85 -41.29 -1.15
CA ILE A 10 10.78 -40.19 -0.84
C ILE A 10 11.59 -39.78 -2.09
N PHE A 11 12.03 -40.75 -2.90
CA PHE A 11 12.75 -40.46 -4.14
C PHE A 11 11.87 -39.75 -5.18
N PHE A 12 10.59 -40.15 -5.30
CA PHE A 12 9.62 -39.48 -6.17
C PHE A 12 9.30 -38.05 -5.70
N LEU A 13 9.20 -37.83 -4.38
CA LEU A 13 8.95 -36.50 -3.82
C LEU A 13 10.16 -35.56 -3.98
N CYS A 14 11.39 -36.07 -3.95
CA CYS A 14 12.59 -35.25 -4.20
C CYS A 14 12.81 -34.90 -5.68
N GLY A 15 12.21 -35.64 -6.62
CA GLY A 15 12.33 -35.39 -8.07
C GLY A 15 11.48 -34.23 -8.58
N CYS A 16 10.45 -33.80 -7.83
CA CYS A 16 9.59 -32.68 -8.19
C CYS A 16 10.02 -31.34 -7.59
N ALA A 17 11.10 -31.31 -6.80
CA ALA A 17 11.73 -30.06 -6.42
C ALA A 17 12.43 -29.50 -7.66
N SER A 18 11.78 -28.53 -8.33
CA SER A 18 12.36 -27.72 -9.39
C SER A 18 13.69 -27.16 -8.88
N ARG A 19 14.79 -27.83 -9.21
CA ARG A 19 16.12 -27.34 -8.89
C ARG A 19 16.36 -26.15 -9.81
N PRO A 20 16.73 -24.97 -9.27
CA PRO A 20 17.08 -23.85 -10.11
C PRO A 20 18.20 -24.29 -11.06
N LEU A 21 18.03 -24.02 -12.35
CA LEU A 21 19.08 -24.26 -13.34
C LEU A 21 20.37 -23.55 -12.88
N PRO A 22 21.54 -24.17 -13.10
CA PRO A 22 22.81 -23.53 -12.74
C PRO A 22 22.91 -22.17 -13.45
N ALA A 23 23.26 -21.14 -12.68
CA ALA A 23 23.32 -19.74 -13.11
C ALA A 23 24.13 -19.50 -14.40
N PHE A 24 25.05 -20.41 -14.75
CA PHE A 24 25.82 -20.35 -15.99
C PHE A 24 24.98 -20.53 -17.28
N LEU A 25 23.75 -21.03 -17.19
CA LEU A 25 22.87 -21.26 -18.34
C LEU A 25 21.82 -20.15 -18.54
N THR A 26 21.66 -19.26 -17.56
CA THR A 26 20.73 -18.13 -17.64
C THR A 26 21.44 -16.91 -18.22
N PRO A 27 20.87 -16.25 -19.24
CA PRO A 27 21.34 -14.96 -19.73
C PRO A 27 21.49 -13.92 -18.61
N ASP A 28 22.53 -13.10 -18.69
CA ASP A 28 22.89 -12.10 -17.67
C ASP A 28 21.77 -11.06 -17.46
N ASP A 29 21.09 -10.67 -18.54
CA ASP A 29 19.94 -9.77 -18.50
C ASP A 29 18.76 -10.32 -17.66
N GLN A 30 18.50 -11.63 -17.77
CA GLN A 30 17.50 -12.30 -16.93
C GLN A 30 17.95 -12.35 -15.46
N GLN A 31 19.24 -12.55 -15.19
CA GLN A 31 19.75 -12.57 -13.81
C GLN A 31 19.60 -11.21 -13.15
N LEU A 32 19.96 -10.13 -13.84
CA LEU A 32 19.80 -8.76 -13.35
C LEU A 32 18.32 -8.43 -13.08
N PHE A 33 17.40 -8.92 -13.92
CA PHE A 33 15.97 -8.77 -13.67
C PHE A 33 15.52 -9.51 -12.41
N VAL A 34 15.88 -10.79 -12.27
CA VAL A 34 15.52 -11.60 -11.09
C VAL A 34 16.11 -11.00 -9.81
N GLN A 35 17.36 -10.55 -9.87
CA GLN A 35 18.02 -9.86 -8.77
C GLN A 35 17.25 -8.59 -8.40
N GLY A 36 16.89 -7.75 -9.37
CA GLY A 36 16.11 -6.54 -9.11
C GLY A 36 14.75 -6.85 -8.48
N MET A 37 14.04 -7.87 -8.94
CA MET A 37 12.78 -8.29 -8.31
C MET A 37 12.97 -8.78 -6.86
N THR A 38 14.09 -9.45 -6.58
CA THR A 38 14.42 -9.92 -5.22
C THR A 38 14.77 -8.74 -4.31
N ASP A 39 15.56 -7.79 -4.81
CA ASP A 39 15.92 -6.57 -4.09
C ASP A 39 14.67 -5.72 -3.80
N LEU A 40 13.73 -5.66 -4.76
CA LEU A 40 12.47 -4.95 -4.60
C LEU A 40 11.59 -5.58 -3.51
N ASP A 41 11.54 -6.90 -3.40
CA ASP A 41 10.79 -7.60 -2.35
C ASP A 41 11.38 -7.36 -0.95
N LEU A 42 12.72 -7.25 -0.87
CA LEU A 42 13.43 -7.03 0.39
C LEU A 42 13.43 -5.56 0.84
N GLN A 43 13.60 -4.62 -0.08
CA GLN A 43 13.85 -3.20 0.22
C GLN A 43 12.66 -2.29 -0.11
N GLY A 44 11.76 -2.71 -1.00
CA GLY A 44 10.58 -1.94 -1.40
C GLY A 44 10.84 -0.76 -2.33
N ASP A 45 12.11 -0.49 -2.67
CA ASP A 45 12.56 0.63 -3.49
C ASP A 45 13.04 0.18 -4.88
N PRO A 46 13.07 1.09 -5.88
CA PRO A 46 13.51 0.75 -7.23
C PRO A 46 14.97 0.26 -7.23
N PRO A 47 15.22 -0.99 -7.66
CA PRO A 47 16.49 -1.67 -7.43
C PRO A 47 17.57 -1.21 -8.43
N ALA A 48 18.82 -1.10 -7.95
CA ALA A 48 19.98 -0.74 -8.78
C ALA A 48 20.19 -1.73 -9.95
N ALA A 49 19.82 -3.00 -9.76
CA ALA A 49 19.90 -4.03 -10.80
C ALA A 49 19.03 -3.70 -12.03
N PHE A 50 17.89 -3.01 -11.89
CA PHE A 50 17.09 -2.56 -13.03
C PHE A 50 17.77 -1.45 -13.82
N ALA A 51 18.50 -0.55 -13.14
CA ALA A 51 19.29 0.48 -13.81
C ALA A 51 20.45 -0.14 -14.58
N SER A 52 21.16 -1.10 -13.98
CA SER A 52 22.21 -1.87 -14.65
C SER A 52 21.67 -2.65 -15.86
N LEU A 53 20.49 -3.26 -15.75
CA LEU A 53 19.83 -3.95 -16.85
C LEU A 53 19.51 -3.01 -18.02
N GLN A 54 18.96 -1.82 -17.74
CA GLN A 54 18.69 -0.80 -18.77
C GLN A 54 19.95 -0.29 -19.46
N GLN A 55 21.05 -0.14 -18.73
CA GLN A 55 22.30 0.36 -19.27
C GLN A 55 23.03 -0.69 -20.12
N SER A 56 23.10 -1.93 -19.63
CA SER A 56 23.89 -3.00 -20.25
C SER A 56 23.13 -3.74 -21.36
N HIS A 57 21.80 -3.85 -21.25
CA HIS A 57 20.96 -4.62 -22.17
C HIS A 57 19.70 -3.86 -22.60
N PRO A 58 19.81 -2.68 -23.24
CA PRO A 58 18.66 -1.82 -23.56
C PRO A 58 17.59 -2.50 -24.42
N GLU A 59 18.00 -3.40 -25.32
CA GLU A 59 17.12 -4.12 -26.25
C GLU A 59 16.53 -5.42 -25.66
N SER A 60 16.90 -5.78 -24.43
CA SER A 60 16.41 -7.00 -23.79
C SER A 60 14.91 -6.90 -23.48
N PRO A 61 14.12 -7.98 -23.68
CA PRO A 61 12.74 -8.03 -23.22
C PRO A 61 12.61 -7.79 -21.71
N TRP A 62 13.62 -8.19 -20.92
CA TRP A 62 13.66 -7.99 -19.48
C TRP A 62 13.80 -6.52 -19.10
N THR A 63 14.46 -5.73 -19.93
CA THR A 63 14.59 -4.27 -19.75
C THR A 63 13.24 -3.57 -19.87
N ASN A 64 12.41 -3.97 -20.83
CA ASN A 64 11.05 -3.45 -20.97
C ASN A 64 10.19 -3.84 -19.76
N GLN A 65 10.31 -5.07 -19.28
CA GLN A 65 9.59 -5.51 -18.07
C GLN A 65 10.04 -4.73 -16.82
N ALA A 66 11.34 -4.53 -16.62
CA ALA A 66 11.88 -3.72 -15.52
C ALA A 66 11.37 -2.27 -15.56
N ARG A 67 11.22 -1.70 -16.76
CA ARG A 67 10.63 -0.36 -16.96
C ARG A 67 9.16 -0.35 -16.51
N THR A 68 8.36 -1.32 -16.95
CA THR A 68 6.95 -1.43 -16.53
C THR A 68 6.82 -1.60 -15.02
N VAL A 69 7.68 -2.41 -14.39
CA VAL A 69 7.69 -2.55 -12.92
C VAL A 69 8.00 -1.21 -12.26
N SER A 70 9.01 -0.48 -12.75
CA SER A 70 9.38 0.84 -12.22
C SER A 70 8.23 1.86 -12.33
N GLU A 71 7.52 1.89 -13.46
CA GLU A 71 6.34 2.75 -13.67
C GLU A 71 5.19 2.41 -12.73
N LEU A 72 4.95 1.11 -12.50
CA LEU A 72 3.95 0.64 -11.54
C LEU A 72 4.30 1.03 -10.11
N LEU A 73 5.57 0.94 -9.71
CA LEU A 73 6.03 1.38 -8.39
C LEU A 73 5.84 2.89 -8.20
N GLU A 74 6.21 3.69 -9.19
CA GLU A 74 6.01 5.13 -9.14
C GLU A 74 4.53 5.50 -9.00
N THR A 75 3.67 4.82 -9.77
CA THR A 75 2.21 5.00 -9.70
C THR A 75 1.67 4.61 -8.33
N THR A 76 2.11 3.48 -7.79
CA THR A 76 1.70 3.00 -6.45
C THR A 76 2.11 4.00 -5.37
N HIS A 77 3.32 4.53 -5.43
CA HIS A 77 3.79 5.54 -4.50
C HIS A 77 3.01 6.87 -4.60
N LYS A 78 2.69 7.33 -5.82
CA LYS A 78 1.81 8.49 -6.04
C LYS A 78 0.41 8.27 -5.46
N GLN A 79 -0.16 7.08 -5.68
CA GLN A 79 -1.47 6.71 -5.14
C GLN A 79 -1.44 6.67 -3.61
N GLN A 80 -0.40 6.08 -3.01
CA GLN A 80 -0.25 6.02 -1.56
C GLN A 80 -0.18 7.43 -0.94
N LYS A 81 0.59 8.34 -1.54
CA LYS A 81 0.63 9.76 -1.13
C LYS A 81 -0.75 10.42 -1.20
N SER A 82 -1.51 10.15 -2.26
CA SER A 82 -2.87 10.68 -2.41
C SER A 82 -3.81 10.13 -1.34
N ILE A 83 -3.76 8.83 -1.06
CA ILE A 83 -4.51 8.16 0.00
C ILE A 83 -4.21 8.80 1.36
N ASP A 84 -2.93 9.02 1.67
CA ASP A 84 -2.53 9.61 2.94
C ASP A 84 -3.00 11.06 3.07
N ARG A 85 -2.96 11.84 1.98
CA ARG A 85 -3.54 13.19 1.94
C ARG A 85 -5.04 13.16 2.19
N LEU A 86 -5.78 12.27 1.53
CA LEU A 86 -7.23 12.12 1.70
C LEU A 86 -7.59 11.66 3.12
N LYS A 87 -6.83 10.75 3.72
CA LYS A 87 -7.00 10.33 5.12
C LYS A 87 -6.84 11.51 6.08
N ARG A 88 -5.82 12.34 5.88
CA ARG A 88 -5.60 13.56 6.69
C ARG A 88 -6.76 14.53 6.54
N ALA A 89 -7.22 14.79 5.32
CA ALA A 89 -8.36 15.66 5.06
C ALA A 89 -9.65 15.14 5.70
N LYS A 90 -9.96 13.85 5.55
CA LYS A 90 -11.11 13.19 6.21
C LYS A 90 -11.07 13.38 7.73
N ASN A 91 -9.90 13.20 8.35
CA ASN A 91 -9.73 13.36 9.78
C ASN A 91 -9.84 14.83 10.24
N PHE A 92 -9.44 15.77 9.40
CA PHE A 92 -9.65 17.20 9.63
C PHE A 92 -11.15 17.53 9.62
N TYR A 93 -11.85 17.22 8.54
CA TYR A 93 -13.29 17.51 8.42
C TYR A 93 -14.13 16.79 9.47
N ARG A 94 -13.76 15.56 9.86
CA ARG A 94 -14.44 14.86 10.95
C ARG A 94 -14.30 15.60 12.29
N ARG A 95 -13.15 16.21 12.56
CA ARG A 95 -12.93 17.01 13.78
C ARG A 95 -13.71 18.31 13.72
N GLU A 96 -13.64 19.02 12.60
CA GLU A 96 -14.38 20.25 12.37
C GLU A 96 -15.89 20.05 12.52
N ASN A 97 -16.44 18.99 11.92
CA ASN A 97 -17.86 18.69 12.01
C ASN A 97 -18.32 18.42 13.46
N LYS A 98 -17.49 17.74 14.26
CA LYS A 98 -17.76 17.56 15.70
C LYS A 98 -17.78 18.88 16.47
N VAL A 99 -16.88 19.80 16.13
CA VAL A 99 -16.83 21.14 16.75
C VAL A 99 -18.09 21.94 16.38
N LEU A 100 -18.48 21.91 15.11
CA LEU A 100 -19.68 22.60 14.64
C LEU A 100 -20.95 22.06 15.30
N HIS A 101 -21.10 20.73 15.42
CA HIS A 101 -22.23 20.15 16.14
C HIS A 101 -22.31 20.61 17.59
N ARG A 102 -21.19 20.58 18.33
CA ARG A 102 -21.16 21.09 19.71
C ARG A 102 -21.55 22.57 19.80
N LYS A 103 -21.16 23.37 18.80
CA LYS A 103 -21.51 24.78 18.74
C LYS A 103 -23.00 24.98 18.47
N ILE A 104 -23.59 24.17 17.59
CA ILE A 104 -25.04 24.16 17.34
C ILE A 104 -25.78 23.83 18.63
N ASP A 105 -25.40 22.74 19.30
CA ASP A 105 -26.03 22.30 20.56
C ASP A 105 -25.98 23.41 21.63
N SER A 106 -24.83 24.08 21.77
CA SER A 106 -24.67 25.21 22.70
C SER A 106 -25.57 26.39 22.35
N LEU A 107 -25.62 26.79 21.07
CA LEU A 107 -26.43 27.90 20.61
C LEU A 107 -27.93 27.61 20.76
N GLU A 108 -28.35 26.37 20.54
CA GLU A 108 -29.73 25.96 20.78
C GLU A 108 -30.09 26.04 22.27
N ALA A 109 -29.21 25.58 23.16
CA ALA A 109 -29.41 25.70 24.59
C ALA A 109 -29.54 27.17 25.03
N ASP A 110 -28.67 28.05 24.53
CA ASP A 110 -28.72 29.47 24.84
C ASP A 110 -29.99 30.14 24.26
N ARG A 111 -30.40 29.75 23.05
CA ARG A 111 -31.67 30.21 22.47
C ARG A 111 -32.86 29.83 23.35
N GLN A 112 -32.89 28.61 23.90
CA GLN A 112 -33.98 28.19 24.79
C GLN A 112 -33.96 28.96 26.11
N LYS A 113 -32.79 29.18 26.71
CA LYS A 113 -32.65 30.01 27.91
C LYS A 113 -33.18 31.43 27.68
N LEU A 114 -32.79 32.06 26.58
CA LEU A 114 -33.26 33.41 26.23
C LEU A 114 -34.77 33.47 26.04
N LYS A 115 -35.37 32.46 25.38
CA LYS A 115 -36.83 32.35 25.27
C LYS A 115 -37.50 32.26 26.64
N GLN A 116 -36.96 31.45 27.54
CA GLN A 116 -37.50 31.31 28.89
C GLN A 116 -37.42 32.63 29.67
N LEU A 117 -36.28 33.32 29.61
CA LEU A 117 -36.10 34.62 30.25
C LEU A 117 -37.08 35.67 29.70
N LEU A 118 -37.36 35.66 28.40
CA LEU A 118 -38.33 36.57 27.78
C LEU A 118 -39.74 36.30 28.30
N ILE A 119 -40.16 35.04 28.38
CA ILE A 119 -41.44 34.64 28.98
C ILE A 119 -41.54 35.10 30.44
N ASP A 120 -40.47 34.91 31.22
CA ASP A 120 -40.43 35.30 32.63
C ASP A 120 -40.50 36.82 32.82
N LEU A 121 -39.89 37.60 31.91
CA LEU A 121 -39.96 39.06 31.91
C LEU A 121 -41.38 39.55 31.54
N GLU A 122 -41.98 39.00 30.48
CA GLU A 122 -43.35 39.33 30.09
C GLU A 122 -44.36 39.05 31.22
N ARG A 123 -44.18 37.94 31.94
CA ARG A 123 -45.03 37.61 33.11
C ARG A 123 -44.88 38.55 34.30
N ARG A 124 -43.75 39.25 34.44
CA ARG A 124 -43.47 40.16 35.56
C ARG A 124 -43.79 41.61 35.25
N GLY A 125 -43.77 42.00 33.98
CA GLY A 125 -44.04 43.37 33.53
C GLY A 125 -45.46 43.61 33.01
N GLY A 126 -46.24 42.53 32.80
CA GLY A 126 -47.66 42.58 32.42
C GLY A 126 -48.63 42.53 33.60
#